data_AF-A0AAD8BNM0-F1
#
_entry.id   AF-A0AAD8BNM0-F1
#
_cell.length_a   1.000
_cell.length_b   1.000
_cell.length_c   1.000
_cell.angle_alpha   90.00
_cell.angle_beta   90.00
_cell.angle_gamma   90.00
#
_symmetry.space_group_name_H-M   'P 1'
#
loop_
_entity.id
_entity.type
_entity.pdbx_description
1 polymer ?
#
loop_
_entity_poly.entity_id
_entity_poly.type
_entity_poly.pdbx_seq_one_letter_code
_entity_poly.pdbx_strand_id
1 'polypeptide(L)'
;GKSRTGFFKQAKKSYPMFPFVEEKVKADDYGEIIRAEDYVIAEGSAADEEMKLVETKDQDETLQDPSEVPTKCISSTVTLDINARVQFIDFEGRSDGKSIKKYLSQMKPKQLILIHGPEEATLNLGDYCQTFVEGNVYCPRVGDVIDATTERHIYQVRLRDHLVSSLEFSKAKDMELAWVDGQLDVPPVEEEEEEDMEETEESTKESHKKRKDQLSTSLPTLEALPPVLVPAHPAVFINEPKLSDFKLILINAGVQCEFVGGVLICNNQVAVRRDAAGQMKLEGTLCEDYFNIREILYQQFAIV
;
A
#
# COMPACT_ATOMS: atom_id res chain seq x y z
N GLY A 1 26.84 -48.51 3.85
CA GLY A 1 25.72 -48.20 2.94
C GLY A 1 24.64 -47.46 3.71
N LYS A 2 24.20 -46.33 3.14
CA LYS A 2 22.99 -45.52 3.43
C LYS A 2 22.95 -44.71 4.74
N SER A 3 23.35 -43.45 4.58
CA SER A 3 22.96 -42.27 5.37
C SER A 3 21.45 -42.02 5.25
N ARG A 4 20.78 -41.72 6.38
CA ARG A 4 19.43 -41.15 6.42
C ARG A 4 19.54 -39.66 6.67
N THR A 5 19.32 -38.86 5.63
CA THR A 5 19.11 -37.40 5.74
C THR A 5 17.61 -37.11 5.84
N GLY A 6 17.16 -36.71 7.03
CA GLY A 6 15.80 -36.22 7.25
C GLY A 6 15.70 -34.75 6.83
N PHE A 7 15.12 -34.50 5.65
CA PHE A 7 14.84 -33.17 5.12
C PHE A 7 13.36 -32.86 5.37
N PHE A 8 13.03 -32.33 6.56
CA PHE A 8 11.66 -31.91 6.89
C PHE A 8 11.29 -30.66 6.08
N LYS A 9 10.52 -30.84 4.99
CA LYS A 9 9.70 -29.77 4.42
C LYS A 9 8.48 -29.58 5.31
N GLN A 10 8.35 -28.40 5.92
CA GLN A 10 7.12 -27.99 6.59
C GLN A 10 5.99 -27.93 5.53
N ALA A 11 5.07 -28.88 5.60
CA ALA A 11 3.85 -28.84 4.81
C ALA A 11 2.98 -27.68 5.32
N LYS A 12 2.86 -26.62 4.51
CA LYS A 12 1.81 -25.60 4.72
C LYS A 12 0.47 -26.33 4.71
N LYS A 13 -0.35 -26.12 5.74
CA LYS A 13 -1.72 -26.64 5.82
C LYS A 13 -2.49 -26.19 4.56
N SER A 14 -2.64 -27.08 3.58
CA SER A 14 -3.54 -26.86 2.46
C SER A 14 -4.96 -27.11 2.95
N TYR A 15 -5.81 -26.11 2.84
CA TYR A 15 -7.26 -26.31 2.98
C TYR A 15 -7.73 -27.32 1.92
N PRO A 16 -8.76 -28.13 2.20
CA PRO A 16 -9.31 -29.05 1.21
C PRO A 16 -9.80 -28.25 0.00
N MET A 17 -9.03 -28.29 -1.08
CA MET A 17 -9.45 -27.79 -2.39
C MET A 17 -10.07 -28.95 -3.14
N PHE A 18 -11.20 -28.70 -3.80
CA PHE A 18 -11.76 -29.66 -4.75
C PHE A 18 -10.70 -29.93 -5.83
N PRO A 19 -10.48 -31.18 -6.27
CA PRO A 19 -9.55 -31.46 -7.36
C PRO A 19 -10.07 -30.79 -8.63
N PHE A 20 -9.57 -29.59 -8.89
CA PHE A 20 -9.83 -28.78 -10.07
C PHE A 20 -8.50 -28.63 -10.80
N VAL A 21 -8.43 -29.19 -12.01
CA VAL A 21 -7.30 -29.00 -12.89
C VAL A 21 -7.61 -27.75 -13.71
N GLU A 22 -6.89 -26.67 -13.45
CA GLU A 22 -7.06 -25.42 -14.17
C GLU A 22 -6.55 -25.60 -15.61
N GLU A 23 -7.46 -25.54 -16.58
CA GLU A 23 -7.08 -25.65 -17.98
C GLU A 23 -6.39 -24.36 -18.44
N LYS A 24 -5.22 -24.51 -19.05
CA LYS A 24 -4.49 -23.37 -19.62
C LYS A 24 -5.19 -22.93 -20.91
N VAL A 25 -5.97 -21.87 -20.81
CA VAL A 25 -6.58 -21.20 -21.97
C VAL A 25 -5.49 -20.44 -22.73
N LYS A 26 -5.47 -20.59 -24.06
CA LYS A 26 -4.60 -19.80 -24.93
C LYS A 26 -5.39 -18.59 -25.41
N ALA A 27 -4.82 -17.40 -25.32
CA ALA A 27 -5.43 -16.15 -25.77
C ALA A 27 -4.56 -15.49 -26.85
N ASP A 28 -5.20 -14.84 -27.81
CA ASP A 28 -4.58 -13.94 -28.78
C ASP A 28 -4.98 -12.47 -28.50
N ASP A 29 -4.60 -11.55 -29.39
CA ASP A 29 -4.87 -10.12 -29.25
C ASP A 29 -6.38 -9.76 -29.24
N TYR A 30 -7.25 -10.71 -29.56
CA TYR A 30 -8.71 -10.55 -29.60
C TYR A 30 -9.43 -11.38 -28.51
N GLY A 31 -8.70 -12.09 -27.65
CA GLY A 31 -9.26 -12.80 -26.49
C GLY A 31 -8.93 -14.29 -26.47
N GLU A 32 -9.76 -15.07 -25.79
CA GLU A 32 -9.57 -16.52 -25.70
C GLU A 32 -9.77 -17.18 -27.07
N ILE A 33 -8.82 -18.03 -27.47
CA ILE A 33 -8.90 -18.74 -28.75
C ILE A 33 -10.04 -19.76 -28.66
N ILE A 34 -11.11 -19.49 -29.40
CA ILE A 34 -12.30 -20.34 -29.47
C ILE A 34 -11.92 -21.69 -30.08
N ARG A 35 -12.08 -22.77 -29.32
CA ARG A 35 -11.94 -24.14 -29.83
C ARG A 35 -13.29 -24.56 -30.40
N ALA A 36 -13.38 -24.68 -31.72
CA ALA A 36 -14.62 -25.04 -32.41
C ALA A 36 -15.25 -26.35 -31.89
N GLU A 37 -14.42 -27.27 -31.42
CA GLU A 37 -14.79 -28.56 -30.81
C GLU A 37 -15.62 -28.43 -29.52
N ASP A 38 -15.50 -27.34 -28.75
CA ASP A 38 -16.30 -27.08 -27.54
C ASP A 38 -17.74 -26.62 -27.86
N TYR A 39 -17.99 -26.23 -29.11
CA TYR A 39 -19.28 -25.71 -29.59
C TYR A 39 -19.98 -26.65 -30.58
N VAL A 40 -19.40 -27.84 -30.84
CA VAL A 40 -20.08 -28.88 -31.61
C VAL A 40 -21.15 -29.49 -30.71
N ILE A 41 -22.42 -29.14 -30.99
CA ILE A 41 -23.56 -29.81 -30.39
C ILE A 41 -23.51 -31.25 -30.90
N ALA A 42 -23.18 -32.20 -30.02
CA ALA A 42 -23.31 -33.61 -30.31
C ALA A 42 -24.79 -33.94 -30.51
N GLU A 43 -25.27 -33.91 -31.76
CA GLU A 43 -26.53 -34.53 -32.13
C GLU A 43 -26.44 -36.02 -31.78
N GLY A 44 -27.41 -36.46 -30.98
CA GLY A 44 -27.29 -37.64 -30.13
C GLY A 44 -26.98 -38.95 -30.84
N SER A 45 -26.18 -39.77 -30.17
CA SER A 45 -26.02 -41.19 -30.52
C SER A 45 -27.25 -41.99 -30.07
N ALA A 46 -28.11 -42.35 -31.01
CA ALA A 46 -28.94 -43.55 -30.92
C ALA A 46 -29.01 -44.23 -32.30
N ALA A 47 -28.15 -45.23 -32.48
CA ALA A 47 -28.25 -46.44 -33.30
C ALA A 47 -28.63 -46.39 -34.80
N ASP A 48 -27.71 -47.01 -35.57
CA ASP A 48 -27.87 -47.82 -36.79
C ASP A 48 -28.16 -47.20 -38.18
N GLU A 49 -27.08 -47.28 -38.98
CA GLU A 49 -26.92 -47.84 -40.34
C GLU A 49 -27.71 -47.32 -41.58
N GLU A 50 -26.88 -46.84 -42.52
CA GLU A 50 -26.97 -46.89 -43.99
C GLU A 50 -28.11 -46.17 -44.74
N MET A 51 -27.77 -45.02 -45.37
CA MET A 51 -27.92 -44.88 -46.83
C MET A 51 -27.19 -43.66 -47.42
N LYS A 52 -26.20 -43.97 -48.27
CA LYS A 52 -25.71 -43.29 -49.49
C LYS A 52 -25.84 -41.77 -49.65
N LEU A 53 -24.66 -41.16 -49.82
CA LEU A 53 -24.33 -40.00 -50.66
C LEU A 53 -25.45 -39.53 -51.62
N VAL A 54 -25.97 -38.34 -51.34
CA VAL A 54 -26.46 -37.42 -52.36
C VAL A 54 -25.75 -36.10 -52.15
N GLU A 55 -24.80 -35.80 -53.03
CA GLU A 55 -24.27 -34.45 -53.21
C GLU A 55 -25.44 -33.51 -53.45
N THR A 56 -25.71 -32.61 -52.51
CA THR A 56 -26.49 -31.39 -52.75
C THR A 56 -25.58 -30.21 -52.46
N LYS A 57 -24.99 -29.71 -53.56
CA LYS A 57 -24.53 -28.33 -53.64
C LYS A 57 -25.71 -27.39 -53.35
N ASP A 58 -25.38 -26.28 -52.71
CA ASP A 58 -26.15 -25.04 -52.68
C ASP A 58 -27.46 -25.05 -51.88
N GLN A 59 -27.36 -24.97 -50.54
CA GLN A 59 -28.35 -24.25 -49.71
C GLN A 59 -27.62 -23.55 -48.55
N ASP A 60 -26.84 -22.54 -48.90
CA ASP A 60 -26.19 -21.60 -47.98
C ASP A 60 -26.97 -20.26 -47.89
N GLU A 61 -28.30 -20.26 -48.06
CA GLU A 61 -29.10 -19.02 -48.11
C GLU A 61 -30.45 -19.06 -47.36
N THR A 62 -30.57 -19.72 -46.20
CA THR A 62 -31.78 -19.55 -45.35
C THR A 62 -31.52 -19.50 -43.85
N LEU A 63 -30.37 -18.98 -43.42
CA LEU A 63 -30.35 -18.19 -42.17
C LEU A 63 -30.80 -16.77 -42.52
N GLN A 64 -32.07 -16.64 -42.91
CA GLN A 64 -32.72 -15.34 -42.92
C GLN A 64 -32.76 -14.87 -41.47
N ASP A 65 -32.01 -13.81 -41.15
CA ASP A 65 -32.30 -12.96 -40.00
C ASP A 65 -33.82 -12.77 -39.95
N PRO A 66 -34.51 -13.11 -38.83
CA PRO A 66 -35.92 -12.84 -38.72
C PRO A 66 -36.07 -11.33 -38.88
N SER A 67 -36.52 -10.92 -40.06
CA SER A 67 -36.81 -9.55 -40.44
C SER A 67 -37.47 -8.83 -39.26
N GLU A 68 -36.94 -7.66 -38.90
CA GLU A 68 -37.47 -6.80 -37.85
C GLU A 68 -38.95 -6.50 -38.09
N VAL A 69 -39.81 -7.40 -37.60
CA VAL A 69 -41.25 -7.21 -37.62
C VAL A 69 -41.56 -6.01 -36.74
N PRO A 70 -42.35 -5.03 -37.23
CA PRO A 70 -42.60 -3.82 -36.47
C PRO A 70 -43.32 -4.17 -35.17
N THR A 71 -42.63 -3.96 -34.04
CA THR A 71 -43.17 -4.20 -32.70
C THR A 71 -43.80 -2.93 -32.13
N LYS A 72 -44.82 -3.10 -31.29
CA LYS A 72 -45.47 -2.02 -30.55
C LYS A 72 -45.38 -2.32 -29.06
N CYS A 73 -44.79 -1.41 -28.29
CA CYS A 73 -44.77 -1.52 -26.83
C CYS A 73 -46.20 -1.39 -26.26
N ILE A 74 -46.58 -2.33 -25.40
CA ILE A 74 -47.84 -2.32 -24.67
C ILE A 74 -47.50 -2.50 -23.20
N SER A 75 -47.89 -1.54 -22.35
CA SER A 75 -47.78 -1.65 -20.90
C SER A 75 -49.15 -1.90 -20.29
N SER A 76 -49.29 -2.92 -19.46
CA SER A 76 -50.48 -3.14 -18.65
C SER A 76 -50.08 -3.40 -17.19
N THR A 77 -50.93 -2.97 -16.27
CA THR A 77 -50.76 -3.25 -14.85
C THR A 77 -51.63 -4.45 -14.50
N VAL A 78 -51.03 -5.49 -13.92
CA VAL A 78 -51.73 -6.72 -13.54
C VAL A 78 -51.42 -7.02 -12.08
N THR A 79 -52.45 -7.33 -11.31
CA THR A 79 -52.32 -7.80 -9.92
C THR A 79 -52.03 -9.30 -9.93
N LEU A 80 -50.92 -9.71 -9.33
CA LEU A 80 -50.47 -11.10 -9.25
C LEU A 80 -50.53 -11.60 -7.81
N ASP A 81 -51.15 -12.75 -7.59
CA ASP A 81 -51.12 -13.46 -6.30
C ASP A 81 -49.85 -14.34 -6.24
N ILE A 82 -48.80 -13.83 -5.58
CA ILE A 82 -47.51 -14.50 -5.49
C ILE A 82 -47.56 -15.58 -4.40
N ASN A 83 -47.82 -16.83 -4.81
CA ASN A 83 -47.79 -18.02 -3.95
C ASN A 83 -46.41 -18.69 -3.94
N ALA A 84 -45.35 -17.91 -3.72
CA ALA A 84 -43.97 -18.38 -3.66
C ALA A 84 -43.28 -17.91 -2.38
N ARG A 85 -42.36 -18.71 -1.86
CA ARG A 85 -41.51 -18.31 -0.73
C ARG A 85 -40.39 -17.41 -1.24
N VAL A 86 -40.50 -16.12 -0.94
CA VAL A 86 -39.47 -15.14 -1.27
C VAL A 86 -38.41 -15.17 -0.17
N GLN A 87 -37.16 -15.47 -0.55
CA GLN A 87 -36.00 -15.40 0.32
C GLN A 87 -34.91 -14.58 -0.37
N PHE A 88 -34.37 -13.60 0.35
CA PHE A 88 -33.22 -12.85 -0.10
C PHE A 88 -31.94 -13.58 0.29
N ILE A 89 -31.05 -13.80 -0.68
CA ILE A 89 -29.70 -14.33 -0.47
C ILE A 89 -28.75 -13.32 -1.10
N ASP A 90 -27.82 -12.83 -0.28
CA ASP A 90 -26.89 -11.79 -0.69
C ASP A 90 -25.68 -12.37 -1.44
N PHE A 91 -25.51 -11.95 -2.69
CA PHE A 91 -24.38 -12.29 -3.57
C PHE A 91 -23.72 -11.02 -4.14
N GLU A 92 -23.83 -9.88 -3.46
CA GLU A 92 -23.31 -8.60 -3.97
C GLU A 92 -21.77 -8.49 -3.98
N GLY A 93 -21.07 -9.42 -3.31
CA GLY A 93 -19.60 -9.48 -3.33
C GLY A 93 -18.89 -8.31 -2.65
N ARG A 94 -19.59 -7.55 -1.78
CA ARG A 94 -19.04 -6.38 -1.10
C ARG A 94 -18.27 -6.75 0.17
N SER A 95 -17.35 -5.87 0.56
CA SER A 95 -16.63 -6.02 1.83
C SER A 95 -17.56 -5.78 3.00
N ASP A 96 -17.52 -6.67 3.99
CA ASP A 96 -18.29 -6.52 5.21
C ASP A 96 -17.72 -5.41 6.12
N GLY A 97 -18.55 -4.92 7.05
CA GLY A 97 -18.17 -3.85 7.95
C GLY A 97 -16.95 -4.18 8.83
N LYS A 98 -16.70 -5.46 9.16
CA LYS A 98 -15.51 -5.84 9.95
C LYS A 98 -14.25 -5.79 9.09
N SER A 99 -14.31 -6.26 7.85
CA SER A 99 -13.17 -6.19 6.94
C SER A 99 -12.81 -4.74 6.60
N ILE A 100 -13.79 -3.88 6.30
CA ILE A 100 -13.54 -2.45 6.04
C ILE A 100 -12.84 -1.79 7.24
N LYS A 101 -13.34 -2.01 8.47
CA LYS A 101 -12.70 -1.49 9.69
C LYS A 101 -11.27 -2.00 9.87
N LYS A 102 -11.02 -3.27 9.53
CA LYS A 102 -9.68 -3.87 9.58
C LYS A 102 -8.73 -3.25 8.54
N TYR A 103 -9.21 -3.05 7.31
CA TYR A 103 -8.42 -2.44 6.25
C TYR A 103 -8.04 -0.99 6.58
N LEU A 104 -9.00 -0.20 7.07
CA LEU A 104 -8.76 1.19 7.49
C LEU A 104 -7.76 1.27 8.66
N SER A 105 -7.88 0.36 9.62
CA SER A 105 -6.93 0.26 10.74
C SER A 105 -5.51 -0.09 10.29
N GLN A 106 -5.36 -0.88 9.22
CA GLN A 106 -4.04 -1.26 8.73
C GLN A 106 -3.42 -0.18 7.83
N MET A 107 -4.22 0.49 7.01
CA MET A 107 -3.74 1.52 6.08
C MET A 107 -3.33 2.83 6.75
N LYS A 108 -3.98 3.21 7.87
CA LYS A 108 -3.77 4.50 8.55
C LYS A 108 -3.84 5.71 7.58
N PRO A 109 -4.98 5.93 6.90
CA PRO A 109 -5.09 7.04 5.96
C PRO A 109 -4.94 8.39 6.68
N LYS A 110 -4.30 9.38 6.03
CA LYS A 110 -4.15 10.73 6.59
C LYS A 110 -5.42 11.58 6.46
N GLN A 111 -6.22 11.34 5.44
CA GLN A 111 -7.53 11.96 5.22
C GLN A 111 -8.47 10.89 4.69
N LEU A 112 -9.75 10.96 5.07
CA LEU A 112 -10.75 9.97 4.68
C LEU A 112 -12.04 10.67 4.27
N ILE A 113 -12.61 10.26 3.14
CA ILE A 113 -13.93 10.71 2.69
C ILE A 113 -14.80 9.46 2.49
N LEU A 114 -15.92 9.39 3.21
CA LEU A 114 -16.87 8.29 3.15
C LEU A 114 -18.02 8.69 2.24
N ILE A 115 -18.11 8.05 1.08
CA ILE A 115 -19.16 8.26 0.08
C ILE A 115 -19.99 7.00 -0.10
N HIS A 116 -21.17 7.17 -0.69
CA HIS A 116 -22.05 6.09 -1.12
C HIS A 116 -22.42 5.08 -0.01
N GLY A 117 -23.36 5.47 0.84
CA GLY A 117 -23.98 4.58 1.82
C GLY A 117 -25.20 5.23 2.46
N PRO A 118 -26.05 4.45 3.16
CA PRO A 118 -27.09 5.04 3.99
C PRO A 118 -26.44 5.93 5.06
N GLU A 119 -27.09 7.05 5.37
CA GLU A 119 -26.54 8.09 6.25
C GLU A 119 -26.17 7.53 7.64
N GLU A 120 -26.97 6.61 8.18
CA GLU A 120 -26.69 5.95 9.45
C GLU A 120 -25.38 5.12 9.41
N ALA A 121 -25.10 4.46 8.29
CA ALA A 121 -23.91 3.62 8.16
C ALA A 121 -22.64 4.45 7.91
N THR A 122 -22.73 5.52 7.12
CA THR A 122 -21.58 6.42 6.86
C THR A 122 -21.19 7.17 8.12
N LEU A 123 -22.15 7.63 8.92
CA LEU A 123 -21.89 8.25 10.22
C LEU A 123 -21.24 7.27 11.20
N ASN A 124 -21.79 6.05 11.34
CA ASN A 124 -21.22 5.03 12.23
C ASN A 124 -19.77 4.67 11.87
N LEU A 125 -19.49 4.51 10.57
CA LEU A 125 -18.14 4.24 10.10
C LEU A 125 -17.23 5.47 10.29
N GLY A 126 -17.76 6.68 10.09
CA GLY A 126 -17.07 7.94 10.32
C GLY A 126 -16.61 8.11 11.77
N ASP A 127 -17.50 7.89 12.74
CA ASP A 127 -17.20 7.97 14.18
C ASP A 127 -16.11 6.97 14.58
N TYR A 128 -16.17 5.75 14.02
CA TYR A 128 -15.12 4.76 14.24
C TYR A 128 -13.77 5.21 13.66
N CYS A 129 -13.77 5.80 12.46
CA CYS A 129 -12.54 6.25 11.80
C CYS A 129 -11.91 7.45 12.50
N GLN A 130 -12.70 8.35 13.10
CA GLN A 130 -12.19 9.48 13.89
C GLN A 130 -11.37 9.04 15.10
N THR A 131 -11.57 7.83 15.62
CA THR A 131 -10.80 7.31 16.76
C THR A 131 -9.35 6.97 16.37
N PHE A 132 -9.09 6.68 15.09
CA PHE A 132 -7.81 6.13 14.64
C PHE A 132 -7.10 6.97 13.57
N VAL A 133 -7.86 7.73 12.78
CA VAL A 133 -7.33 8.64 11.76
C VAL A 133 -6.96 9.96 12.43
N GLU A 134 -5.68 10.34 12.32
CA GLU A 134 -5.17 11.60 12.89
C GLU A 134 -5.63 12.85 12.11
N GLY A 135 -6.12 12.68 10.87
CA GLY A 135 -6.63 13.80 10.07
C GLY A 135 -8.15 13.82 9.90
N ASN A 136 -8.61 14.58 8.91
CA ASN A 136 -10.04 14.87 8.75
C ASN A 136 -10.79 13.69 8.12
N VAL A 137 -11.93 13.33 8.72
CA VAL A 137 -12.90 12.36 8.21
C VAL A 137 -14.14 13.11 7.76
N TYR A 138 -14.51 12.99 6.48
CA TYR A 138 -15.66 13.67 5.89
C TYR A 138 -16.73 12.67 5.46
N CYS A 139 -18.00 13.00 5.73
CA CYS A 139 -19.18 12.25 5.29
C CYS A 139 -20.13 13.18 4.52
N PRO A 140 -19.81 13.56 3.26
CA PRO A 140 -20.62 14.48 2.47
C PRO A 140 -21.99 13.90 2.09
N ARG A 141 -22.98 14.78 1.96
CA ARG A 141 -24.25 14.48 1.29
C ARG A 141 -24.15 14.78 -0.21
N VAL A 142 -25.14 14.33 -0.96
CA VAL A 142 -25.22 14.58 -2.41
C VAL A 142 -25.33 16.09 -2.65
N GLY A 143 -24.32 16.65 -3.32
CA GLY A 143 -24.23 18.08 -3.63
C GLY A 143 -23.25 18.88 -2.75
N ASP A 144 -22.70 18.26 -1.70
CA ASP A 144 -21.69 18.92 -0.86
C ASP A 144 -20.33 18.95 -1.57
N VAL A 145 -19.65 20.10 -1.49
CA VAL A 145 -18.28 20.27 -2.00
C VAL A 145 -17.32 20.21 -0.82
N ILE A 146 -16.36 19.29 -0.88
CA ILE A 146 -15.29 19.18 0.11
C ILE A 146 -13.98 19.57 -0.55
N ASP A 147 -13.26 20.48 0.10
CA ASP A 147 -11.86 20.74 -0.24
C ASP A 147 -10.97 19.64 0.32
N ALA A 148 -10.46 18.79 -0.57
CA ALA A 148 -9.54 17.71 -0.25
C ALA A 148 -8.06 18.14 -0.36
N THR A 149 -7.79 19.42 -0.60
CA THR A 149 -6.43 19.92 -0.77
C THR A 149 -5.71 19.89 0.57
N THR A 150 -4.69 19.05 0.68
CA THR A 150 -3.73 19.16 1.80
C THR A 150 -2.59 20.02 1.31
N GLU A 151 -2.45 21.24 1.83
CA GLU A 151 -1.27 22.07 1.61
C GLU A 151 -0.05 21.36 2.19
N ARG A 152 0.67 20.64 1.34
CA ARG A 152 2.01 20.14 1.62
C ARG A 152 2.92 20.81 0.62
N HIS A 153 3.63 21.82 1.08
CA HIS A 153 4.72 22.42 0.34
C HIS A 153 5.85 21.39 0.16
N ILE A 154 5.70 20.51 -0.83
CA ILE A 154 6.69 19.50 -1.17
C ILE A 154 7.62 20.14 -2.20
N TYR A 155 8.81 20.50 -1.75
CA TYR A 155 9.87 21.00 -2.62
C TYR A 155 10.89 19.89 -2.85
N GLN A 156 11.33 19.73 -4.09
CA GLN A 156 12.42 18.82 -4.43
C GLN A 156 13.74 19.58 -4.35
N VAL A 157 14.62 19.16 -3.44
CA VAL A 157 15.95 19.75 -3.25
C VAL A 157 17.01 18.69 -3.52
N ARG A 158 18.08 19.05 -4.24
CA ARG A 158 19.22 18.16 -4.50
C ARG A 158 20.32 18.40 -3.48
N LEU A 159 20.71 17.36 -2.76
CA LEU A 159 21.87 17.40 -1.86
C LEU A 159 23.17 17.38 -2.69
N ARG A 160 24.12 18.29 -2.41
CA ARG A 160 25.47 18.23 -3.03
C ARG A 160 26.29 17.08 -2.41
N ASP A 161 27.16 16.47 -3.21
CA ASP A 161 27.95 15.29 -2.78
C ASP A 161 28.83 15.59 -1.55
N HIS A 162 29.38 16.80 -1.45
CA HIS A 162 30.17 17.20 -0.29
C HIS A 162 29.36 17.19 1.02
N LEU A 163 28.10 17.65 0.99
CA LEU A 163 27.22 17.63 2.15
C LEU A 163 26.93 16.18 2.56
N VAL A 164 26.58 15.31 1.61
CA VAL A 164 26.32 13.88 1.87
C VAL A 164 27.55 13.21 2.49
N SER A 165 28.76 13.55 2.01
CA SER A 165 30.01 13.00 2.54
C SER A 165 30.35 13.47 3.95
N SER A 166 29.83 14.63 4.39
CA SER A 166 30.03 15.16 5.74
C SER A 166 29.06 14.62 6.78
N LEU A 167 28.01 13.89 6.37
CA LEU A 167 27.00 13.36 7.30
C LEU A 167 27.56 12.19 8.11
N GLU A 168 27.40 12.27 9.43
CA GLU A 168 27.70 11.16 10.33
C GLU A 168 26.44 10.29 10.52
N PHE A 169 26.43 9.13 9.87
CA PHE A 169 25.31 8.20 9.93
C PHE A 169 25.38 7.30 11.17
N SER A 170 24.35 7.39 12.01
CA SER A 170 24.10 6.49 13.12
C SER A 170 23.12 5.39 12.70
N LYS A 171 23.51 4.12 12.89
CA LYS A 171 22.70 2.98 12.45
C LYS A 171 21.63 2.62 13.48
N ALA A 172 20.37 2.79 13.10
CA ALA A 172 19.19 2.42 13.88
C ALA A 172 18.47 1.21 13.28
N LYS A 173 18.78 0.00 13.76
CA LYS A 173 18.19 -1.29 13.28
C LYS A 173 18.28 -1.45 11.76
N ASP A 174 17.25 -1.03 11.04
CA ASP A 174 17.06 -1.17 9.59
C ASP A 174 17.24 0.17 8.83
N MET A 175 17.51 1.27 9.54
CA MET A 175 17.66 2.62 8.97
C MET A 175 18.96 3.27 9.44
N GLU A 176 19.46 4.22 8.67
CA GLU A 176 20.58 5.08 9.02
C GLU A 176 20.07 6.52 9.18
N LEU A 177 20.57 7.20 10.20
CA LEU A 177 20.07 8.51 10.62
C LEU A 177 21.24 9.47 10.78
N ALA A 178 21.10 10.68 10.26
CA ALA A 178 22.08 11.75 10.40
C ALA A 178 21.36 13.10 10.49
N TRP A 179 21.93 14.05 11.22
CA TRP A 179 21.50 15.45 11.15
C TRP A 179 21.96 16.07 9.84
N VAL A 180 21.05 16.74 9.14
CA VAL A 180 21.35 17.44 7.89
C VAL A 180 21.07 18.92 8.09
N ASP A 181 22.13 19.70 8.07
CA ASP A 181 22.07 21.15 8.06
C ASP A 181 22.69 21.67 6.76
N GLY A 182 22.04 22.66 6.14
CA GLY A 182 22.57 23.24 4.92
C GLY A 182 21.92 24.55 4.53
N GLN A 183 22.65 25.31 3.72
CA GLN A 183 22.16 26.52 3.09
C GLN A 183 21.54 26.15 1.74
N LEU A 184 20.32 26.63 1.50
CA LEU A 184 19.62 26.42 0.23
C LEU A 184 20.12 27.42 -0.80
N ASP A 185 20.72 26.91 -1.87
CA ASP A 185 21.08 27.68 -3.05
C ASP A 185 19.98 27.50 -4.10
N VAL A 186 19.13 28.52 -4.21
CA VAL A 186 18.05 28.57 -5.19
C VAL A 186 18.58 29.34 -6.40
N PRO A 187 18.79 28.66 -7.55
CA PRO A 187 19.21 29.34 -8.76
C PRO A 187 18.13 30.38 -9.13
N PRO A 188 18.53 31.60 -9.55
CA PRO A 188 17.56 32.57 -10.02
C PRO A 188 16.80 31.95 -11.20
N VAL A 189 15.48 31.96 -11.12
CA VAL A 189 14.64 31.73 -12.29
C VAL A 189 14.91 32.93 -13.18
N GLU A 190 15.64 32.71 -14.27
CA GLU A 190 15.66 33.69 -15.35
C GLU A 190 14.22 33.75 -15.87
N GLU A 191 13.46 34.71 -15.34
CA GLU A 191 12.27 35.22 -16.02
C GLU A 191 12.82 35.81 -17.31
N GLU A 192 12.81 35.01 -18.39
CA GLU A 192 12.91 35.55 -19.73
C GLU A 192 11.75 36.54 -19.85
N GLU A 193 12.03 37.82 -19.62
CA GLU A 193 11.16 38.91 -20.02
C GLU A 193 10.98 38.72 -21.54
N GLU A 194 9.84 38.16 -21.95
CA GLU A 194 9.38 38.21 -23.33
C GLU A 194 9.25 39.71 -23.65
N GLU A 195 10.31 40.31 -24.20
CA GLU A 195 10.24 41.64 -24.80
C GLU A 195 9.21 41.55 -25.93
N ASP A 196 8.03 42.13 -25.69
CA ASP A 196 6.97 42.31 -26.67
C ASP A 196 7.52 43.07 -27.90
N MET A 197 7.89 42.34 -28.95
CA MET A 197 8.00 42.86 -30.31
C MET A 197 6.77 42.41 -31.10
N GLU A 198 5.82 43.33 -31.24
CA GLU A 198 4.65 43.18 -32.10
C GLU A 198 5.03 43.06 -33.59
N GLU A 199 4.11 42.36 -34.30
CA GLU A 199 3.93 42.21 -35.75
C GLU A 199 4.79 41.13 -36.43
N THR A 200 4.24 40.03 -36.96
CA THR A 200 3.16 39.96 -37.96
C THR A 200 2.56 38.54 -38.03
N GLU A 201 1.28 38.46 -38.39
CA GLU A 201 0.47 37.24 -38.43
C GLU A 201 0.84 36.23 -39.54
N GLU A 202 0.41 34.98 -39.30
CA GLU A 202 0.27 33.84 -40.22
C GLU A 202 1.52 33.00 -40.55
N SER A 203 1.77 31.95 -39.75
CA SER A 203 1.68 30.55 -40.22
C SER A 203 2.16 29.52 -39.18
N THR A 204 1.49 28.36 -39.16
CA THR A 204 1.88 27.05 -38.60
C THR A 204 1.67 26.75 -37.10
N LYS A 205 0.50 26.16 -36.83
CA LYS A 205 0.01 25.55 -35.58
C LYS A 205 0.64 24.16 -35.26
N GLU A 206 1.96 24.00 -35.31
CA GLU A 206 2.60 22.70 -34.94
C GLU A 206 3.64 22.76 -33.80
N SER A 207 3.85 23.92 -33.17
CA SER A 207 4.87 24.08 -32.11
C SER A 207 4.33 24.00 -30.67
N HIS A 208 3.01 23.95 -30.46
CA HIS A 208 2.39 24.07 -29.12
C HIS A 208 2.41 22.82 -28.23
N LYS A 209 3.09 21.73 -28.63
CA LYS A 209 3.25 20.52 -27.78
C LYS A 209 4.60 20.41 -27.08
N LYS A 210 5.52 21.37 -27.27
CA LYS A 210 6.86 21.37 -26.64
C LYS A 210 7.05 22.40 -25.51
N ARG A 211 6.07 23.27 -25.25
CA ARG A 211 6.24 24.45 -24.38
C ARG A 211 5.84 24.24 -22.90
N LYS A 212 5.60 23.00 -22.45
CA LYS A 212 5.26 22.68 -21.05
C LYS A 212 6.30 21.85 -20.29
N ASP A 213 7.41 21.46 -20.92
CA ASP A 213 8.47 20.64 -20.31
C ASP A 213 9.73 21.43 -19.92
N GLN A 214 9.70 22.77 -19.95
CA GLN A 214 10.87 23.62 -19.63
C GLN A 214 10.75 24.41 -18.32
N LEU A 215 9.73 24.15 -17.49
CA LEU A 215 9.78 24.61 -16.09
C LEU A 215 10.63 23.62 -15.28
N SER A 216 11.79 24.09 -14.79
CA SER A 216 12.80 23.44 -13.93
C SER A 216 14.00 22.77 -14.61
N THR A 217 14.91 23.55 -15.20
CA THR A 217 16.24 22.99 -15.56
C THR A 217 17.24 23.03 -14.39
N SER A 218 16.99 23.78 -13.32
CA SER A 218 17.89 23.82 -12.16
C SER A 218 17.11 23.59 -10.85
N LEU A 219 17.21 22.37 -10.32
CA LEU A 219 16.71 22.02 -9.00
C LEU A 219 17.54 22.78 -7.94
N PRO A 220 16.91 23.34 -6.89
CA PRO A 220 17.64 24.00 -5.81
C PRO A 220 18.60 23.01 -5.15
N THR A 221 19.81 23.47 -4.83
CA THR A 221 20.85 22.61 -4.24
C THR A 221 21.09 22.98 -2.79
N LEU A 222 21.30 21.96 -1.94
CA LEU A 222 21.64 22.17 -0.53
C LEU A 222 23.16 22.07 -0.36
N GLU A 223 23.75 23.13 0.18
CA GLU A 223 25.18 23.24 0.47
C GLU A 223 25.46 23.14 1.97
N ALA A 224 26.62 22.60 2.35
CA ALA A 224 26.99 22.46 3.75
C ALA A 224 27.19 23.81 4.42
N LEU A 225 26.58 23.98 5.60
CA LEU A 225 26.82 25.15 6.44
C LEU A 225 28.23 25.09 7.02
N PRO A 226 28.93 26.23 7.14
CA PRO A 226 30.21 26.27 7.84
C PRO A 226 29.99 25.92 9.33
N PRO A 227 30.94 25.24 9.99
CA PRO A 227 30.79 24.67 11.33
C PRO A 227 30.52 25.71 12.44
N VAL A 228 30.71 26.99 12.15
CA VAL A 228 30.45 28.11 13.06
C VAL A 228 28.96 28.45 13.15
N LEU A 229 28.19 28.13 12.10
CA LEU A 229 26.76 28.42 11.99
C LEU A 229 25.88 27.19 12.23
N VAL A 230 26.47 26.03 12.48
CA VAL A 230 25.75 24.79 12.78
C VAL A 230 25.18 24.89 14.20
N PRO A 231 23.85 24.88 14.38
CA PRO A 231 23.25 24.86 15.71
C PRO A 231 23.61 23.55 16.44
N ALA A 232 23.78 23.61 17.76
CA ALA A 232 24.01 22.41 18.55
C ALA A 232 22.76 21.52 18.53
N HIS A 233 22.88 20.31 17.99
CA HIS A 233 21.79 19.36 17.97
C HIS A 233 21.58 18.73 19.36
N PRO A 234 20.32 18.58 19.83
CA PRO A 234 20.05 17.81 21.02
C PRO A 234 20.31 16.33 20.75
N ALA A 235 20.91 15.61 21.71
CA ALA A 235 21.09 14.17 21.60
C ALA A 235 19.73 13.46 21.62
N VAL A 236 19.36 12.84 20.49
CA VAL A 236 18.12 12.07 20.36
C VAL A 236 18.45 10.58 20.47
N PHE A 237 17.80 9.91 21.42
CA PHE A 237 17.91 8.47 21.58
C PHE A 237 16.87 7.78 20.71
N ILE A 238 17.32 7.12 19.67
CA ILE A 238 16.47 6.46 18.69
C ILE A 238 16.62 4.94 18.85
N ASN A 239 15.52 4.22 18.66
CA ASN A 239 15.24 2.83 19.06
C ASN A 239 14.66 2.67 20.46
N GLU A 240 13.57 1.91 20.55
CA GLU A 240 13.08 1.36 21.81
C GLU A 240 13.57 -0.09 21.94
N PRO A 241 14.68 -0.36 22.67
CA PRO A 241 15.11 -1.72 22.92
C PRO A 241 14.10 -2.40 23.85
N LYS A 242 13.65 -3.61 23.48
CA LYS A 242 12.82 -4.43 24.36
C LYS A 242 13.71 -5.02 25.47
N LEU A 243 13.19 -5.03 26.70
CA LEU A 243 13.88 -5.65 27.85
C LEU A 243 14.20 -7.13 27.62
N SER A 244 13.38 -7.84 26.83
CA SER A 244 13.63 -9.23 26.42
C SER A 244 14.89 -9.38 25.57
N ASP A 245 15.07 -8.48 24.61
CA ASP A 245 16.16 -8.54 23.64
C ASP A 245 17.45 -8.08 24.33
N PHE A 246 17.34 -7.04 25.16
CA PHE A 246 18.43 -6.56 26.00
C PHE A 246 18.94 -7.63 26.98
N LYS A 247 18.04 -8.45 27.55
CA LYS A 247 18.43 -9.61 28.38
C LYS A 247 19.32 -10.60 27.61
N LEU A 248 18.99 -10.92 26.36
CA LEU A 248 19.80 -11.83 25.54
C LEU A 248 21.20 -11.27 25.27
N ILE A 249 21.28 -9.97 25.01
CA ILE A 249 22.54 -9.27 24.76
C ILE A 249 23.42 -9.26 26.01
N LEU A 250 22.83 -9.02 27.18
CA LEU A 250 23.55 -9.05 28.45
C LEU A 250 24.03 -10.46 28.83
N ILE A 251 23.22 -11.50 28.57
CA ILE A 251 23.65 -12.90 28.77
C ILE A 251 24.83 -13.24 27.86
N ASN A 252 24.80 -12.80 26.59
CA ASN A 252 25.91 -13.00 25.66
C ASN A 252 27.17 -12.22 26.08
N ALA A 253 27.01 -11.08 26.74
CA ALA A 253 28.10 -10.32 27.35
C ALA A 253 28.60 -10.90 28.69
N GLY A 254 28.03 -12.02 29.15
CA GLY A 254 28.44 -12.71 30.38
C GLY A 254 27.82 -12.18 31.67
N VAL A 255 26.81 -11.30 31.58
CA VAL A 255 26.10 -10.72 32.73
C VAL A 255 24.88 -11.57 33.08
N GLN A 256 24.77 -11.99 34.34
CA GLN A 256 23.61 -12.76 34.80
C GLN A 256 22.40 -11.86 34.95
N CYS A 257 21.31 -12.17 34.22
CA CYS A 257 20.13 -11.32 34.17
C CYS A 257 18.86 -12.08 34.53
N GLU A 258 18.12 -11.60 35.54
CA GLU A 258 16.82 -12.14 35.96
C GLU A 258 15.72 -11.10 35.76
N PHE A 259 14.53 -11.56 35.36
CA PHE A 259 13.39 -10.67 35.15
C PHE A 259 12.43 -10.83 36.34
N VAL A 260 12.28 -9.77 37.13
CA VAL A 260 11.44 -9.78 38.34
C VAL A 260 10.49 -8.60 38.28
N GLY A 261 9.18 -8.88 38.19
CA GLY A 261 8.13 -7.86 38.29
C GLY A 261 8.19 -6.73 37.27
N GLY A 262 8.68 -6.97 36.04
CA GLY A 262 8.80 -5.93 35.01
C GLY A 262 10.15 -5.21 34.98
N VAL A 263 11.07 -5.55 35.88
CA VAL A 263 12.42 -4.98 35.99
C VAL A 263 13.45 -6.06 35.65
N LEU A 264 14.47 -5.69 34.87
CA LEU A 264 15.59 -6.55 34.55
C LEU A 264 16.72 -6.32 35.56
N ILE A 265 17.00 -7.32 36.39
CA ILE A 265 18.05 -7.29 37.41
C ILE A 265 19.28 -7.98 36.84
N CYS A 266 20.39 -7.26 36.82
CA CYS A 266 21.68 -7.68 36.28
C CYS A 266 22.70 -7.82 37.43
N ASN A 267 23.34 -8.99 37.54
CA ASN A 267 24.32 -9.35 38.57
C ASN A 267 23.88 -9.00 40.01
N ASN A 268 22.58 -9.01 40.31
CA ASN A 268 22.00 -8.59 41.60
C ASN A 268 22.37 -7.18 42.09
N GLN A 269 22.97 -6.34 41.24
CA GLN A 269 23.49 -5.01 41.61
C GLN A 269 22.87 -3.87 40.81
N VAL A 270 22.46 -4.13 39.56
CA VAL A 270 21.91 -3.12 38.65
C VAL A 270 20.53 -3.54 38.19
N ALA A 271 19.57 -2.61 38.24
CA ALA A 271 18.19 -2.80 37.83
C ALA A 271 17.87 -1.87 36.65
N VAL A 272 17.38 -2.45 35.56
CA VAL A 272 16.89 -1.71 34.39
C VAL A 272 15.37 -1.78 34.37
N ARG A 273 14.70 -0.64 34.52
CA ARG A 273 13.24 -0.50 34.52
C ARG A 273 12.80 0.34 33.32
N ARG A 274 11.64 -0.01 32.76
CA ARG A 274 10.93 0.83 31.80
C ARG A 274 9.78 1.55 32.52
N ASP A 275 9.73 2.87 32.44
CA ASP A 275 8.63 3.67 32.97
C ASP A 275 7.39 3.59 32.06
N ALA A 276 6.23 3.97 32.59
CA ALA A 276 4.96 4.02 31.84
C ALA A 276 5.01 4.96 30.62
N ALA A 277 5.91 5.95 30.62
CA ALA A 277 6.19 6.85 29.51
C ALA A 277 7.14 6.25 28.45
N GLY A 278 7.55 4.98 28.59
CA GLY A 278 8.42 4.29 27.63
C GLY A 278 9.91 4.51 27.83
N GLN A 279 10.32 5.40 28.76
CA GLN A 279 11.72 5.71 29.07
C GLN A 279 12.40 4.59 29.86
N MET A 280 13.67 4.32 29.53
CA MET A 280 14.51 3.33 30.20
C MET A 280 15.29 4.01 31.34
N LYS A 281 15.10 3.53 32.57
CA LYS A 281 15.83 3.96 33.77
C LYS A 281 16.76 2.85 34.22
N LEU A 282 18.01 3.21 34.48
CA LEU A 282 19.04 2.30 34.97
C LEU A 282 19.40 2.72 36.40
N GLU A 283 18.95 1.94 37.37
CA GLU A 283 19.12 2.14 38.81
C GLU A 283 20.17 1.14 39.32
N GLY A 284 21.17 1.59 40.08
CA GLY A 284 22.19 0.69 40.60
C GLY A 284 23.28 1.41 41.38
N THR A 285 24.08 0.64 42.12
CA THR A 285 25.29 1.13 42.77
C THR A 285 26.39 1.40 41.73
N LEU A 286 27.27 2.37 41.99
CA LEU A 286 28.39 2.69 41.13
C LEU A 286 29.44 1.56 41.16
N CYS A 287 29.33 0.60 40.25
CA CYS A 287 30.26 -0.54 40.08
C CYS A 287 30.71 -0.67 38.62
N GLU A 288 31.76 -1.45 38.35
CA GLU A 288 32.23 -1.69 36.98
C GLU A 288 31.12 -2.31 36.10
N ASP A 289 30.30 -3.19 36.69
CA ASP A 289 29.13 -3.78 36.04
C ASP A 289 28.10 -2.71 35.63
N TYR A 290 27.92 -1.64 36.42
CA TYR A 290 27.03 -0.53 36.06
C TYR A 290 27.50 0.18 34.79
N PHE A 291 28.80 0.46 34.67
CA PHE A 291 29.35 1.11 33.49
C PHE A 291 29.31 0.20 32.26
N ASN A 292 29.63 -1.09 32.42
CA ASN A 292 29.55 -2.07 31.36
C ASN A 292 28.10 -2.24 30.84
N ILE A 293 27.12 -2.36 31.74
CA ILE A 293 25.69 -2.48 31.36
C ILE A 293 25.21 -1.18 30.70
N ARG A 294 25.63 -0.01 31.20
CA ARG A 294 25.29 1.29 30.59
C ARG A 294 25.86 1.43 29.18
N GLU A 295 27.09 1.00 28.96
CA GLU A 295 27.73 1.03 27.64
C GLU A 295 27.01 0.10 26.66
N ILE A 296 26.73 -1.14 27.08
CA ILE A 296 25.96 -2.10 26.27
C ILE A 296 24.56 -1.55 25.97
N LEU A 297 23.94 -0.87 26.93
CA LEU A 297 22.63 -0.23 26.74
C LEU A 297 22.72 0.91 25.71
N TYR A 298 23.72 1.78 25.81
CA TYR A 298 23.91 2.86 24.82
C TYR A 298 24.25 2.34 23.44
N GLN A 299 24.97 1.23 23.30
CA GLN A 299 25.20 0.58 22.00
C GLN A 299 23.90 0.07 21.35
N GLN A 300 22.81 -0.13 22.10
CA GLN A 300 21.50 -0.49 21.54
C GLN A 300 20.70 0.72 21.05
N PHE A 301 21.03 1.92 21.51
CA PHE A 301 20.44 3.15 21.03
C PHE A 301 21.24 3.67 19.85
N ALA A 302 20.55 4.09 18.80
CA ALA A 302 21.14 4.99 17.83
C ALA A 302 21.07 6.39 18.44
N ILE A 303 22.22 6.91 18.86
CA ILE A 303 22.36 8.27 19.37
C ILE A 303 22.77 9.13 18.18
N VAL A 304 22.01 10.21 17.95
CA VAL A 304 22.24 11.21 16.89
C VAL A 304 22.12 12.60 17.49
#